data_AF-A0A838MTW0-F1
#
_entry.id   AF-A0A838MTW0-F1
#
_cell.length_a   1.000
_cell.length_b   1.000
_cell.length_c   1.000
_cell.angle_alpha   90.00
_cell.angle_beta   90.00
_cell.angle_gamma   90.00
#
_symmetry.space_group_name_H-M   'P 1'
#
loop_
_entity.id
_entity.type
_entity.pdbx_description
1 polymer ?
#
loop_
_entity_poly.entity_id
_entity_poly.type
_entity_poly.pdbx_seq_one_letter_code
_entity_poly.pdbx_strand_id
1 'polypeptide(L)'
;MGLDTVELLMAFEEEFGMAIPDADASELTTPRQVTDYVMSKLDGERITREQVAAAVRRVIEEQTAIYDFTEDSHFIRDLHLD
;
A
#
# COMPACT_ATOMS: atom_id res chain seq x y z
N MET A 1 7.52 12.01 -14.86
CA MET A 1 7.73 10.59 -14.55
C MET A 1 6.88 10.39 -13.33
N GLY A 2 5.62 9.97 -13.55
CA GLY A 2 4.67 9.71 -12.46
C GLY A 2 5.16 8.51 -11.68
N LEU A 3 4.72 8.40 -10.43
CA LEU A 3 5.01 7.23 -9.62
C LEU A 3 4.07 6.12 -10.10
N ASP A 4 4.62 5.01 -10.59
CA ASP A 4 3.81 3.90 -11.06
C ASP A 4 3.32 3.08 -9.86
N THR A 5 2.21 2.36 -10.05
CA THR A 5 1.70 1.43 -9.02
C THR A 5 2.78 0.40 -8.61
N VAL A 6 3.69 0.04 -9.52
CA VAL A 6 4.83 -0.85 -9.27
C VAL A 6 5.81 -0.26 -8.26
N GLU A 7 6.15 1.03 -8.36
CA GLU A 7 7.05 1.70 -7.43
C GLU A 7 6.46 1.78 -6.02
N LEU A 8 5.15 2.07 -5.92
CA LEU A 8 4.45 2.09 -4.65
C LEU A 8 4.42 0.70 -3.99
N LEU A 9 4.18 -0.36 -4.77
CA LEU A 9 4.17 -1.73 -4.26
C LEU A 9 5.56 -2.16 -3.77
N MET A 10 6.63 -1.83 -4.50
CA MET A 10 8.01 -2.08 -4.04
C MET A 10 8.32 -1.33 -2.74
N ALA A 11 7.79 -0.12 -2.55
CA ALA A 11 7.95 0.61 -1.28
C ALA A 11 7.24 -0.10 -0.11
N PHE A 12 6.08 -0.71 -0.34
CA PHE A 12 5.43 -1.54 0.68
C PHE A 12 6.22 -2.83 0.95
N GLU A 13 6.76 -3.48 -0.08
CA GLU A 13 7.63 -4.65 0.09
C GLU A 13 8.83 -4.35 0.99
N GLU A 14 9.50 -3.21 0.77
CA GLU A 14 10.64 -2.77 1.58
C GLU A 14 10.22 -2.40 3.01
N GLU A 15 9.17 -1.59 3.18
CA GLU A 15 8.70 -1.13 4.51
C GLU A 15 8.28 -2.32 5.40
N PHE A 16 7.61 -3.32 4.83
CA PHE A 16 7.12 -4.48 5.57
C PHE A 16 8.04 -5.71 5.47
N GLY A 17 9.15 -5.61 4.74
CA GLY A 17 10.10 -6.72 4.56
C GLY A 17 9.49 -7.96 3.91
N MET A 18 8.59 -7.77 2.96
CA MET A 18 7.81 -8.83 2.32
C MET A 18 7.92 -8.80 0.80
N ALA A 19 7.42 -9.84 0.13
CA ALA A 19 7.32 -9.89 -1.33
C ALA A 19 5.84 -9.98 -1.74
N ILE A 20 5.45 -9.15 -2.70
CA ILE A 20 4.13 -9.06 -3.31
C ILE A 20 4.25 -9.63 -4.73
N PRO A 21 3.73 -10.83 -5.00
CA PRO A 21 3.72 -11.37 -6.36
C PRO A 21 2.90 -10.49 -7.30
N ASP A 22 3.28 -10.42 -8.58
CA ASP A 22 2.55 -9.66 -9.62
C ASP A 22 1.06 -10.00 -9.68
N ALA A 23 0.71 -11.28 -9.44
CA ALA A 23 -0.67 -11.73 -9.39
C ALA A 23 -1.49 -11.02 -8.30
N ASP A 24 -0.91 -10.90 -7.09
CA ASP A 24 -1.54 -10.25 -5.95
C ASP A 24 -1.49 -8.72 -6.12
N ALA A 25 -0.36 -8.19 -6.59
CA ALA A 25 -0.15 -6.77 -6.90
C ALA A 25 -1.27 -6.18 -7.78
N SER A 26 -1.73 -6.95 -8.78
CA SER A 26 -2.82 -6.53 -9.66
C SER A 26 -4.17 -6.33 -8.95
N GLU A 27 -4.37 -6.97 -7.80
CA GLU A 27 -5.55 -6.83 -6.96
C GLU A 27 -5.41 -5.72 -5.90
N LEU A 28 -4.18 -5.31 -5.57
CA LEU A 28 -3.86 -4.28 -4.58
C LEU A 28 -4.01 -2.87 -5.14
N THR A 29 -5.25 -2.47 -5.39
CA THR A 29 -5.60 -1.20 -6.04
C THR A 29 -6.00 -0.09 -5.07
N THR A 30 -6.17 -0.39 -3.78
CA THR A 30 -6.55 0.56 -2.73
C THR A 30 -5.73 0.36 -1.45
N PRO A 31 -5.56 1.40 -0.61
CA PRO A 31 -4.87 1.28 0.67
C PRO A 31 -5.50 0.24 1.60
N ARG A 32 -6.84 0.07 1.55
CA ARG A 32 -7.55 -0.98 2.28
C ARG A 32 -7.03 -2.36 1.92
N GLN A 33 -6.94 -2.65 0.61
CA GLN A 33 -6.50 -3.94 0.11
C GLN A 33 -5.05 -4.22 0.52
N VAL A 34 -4.17 -3.23 0.40
CA VAL A 34 -2.77 -3.33 0.86
C VAL A 34 -2.73 -3.62 2.35
N THR A 35 -3.47 -2.86 3.16
CA THR A 35 -3.53 -3.05 4.62
C THR A 35 -3.97 -4.46 4.98
N ASP A 36 -5.06 -4.94 4.37
CA ASP A 36 -5.62 -6.25 4.66
C ASP A 36 -4.67 -7.37 4.18
N TYR A 37 -3.99 -7.17 3.05
CA TYR A 37 -2.96 -8.09 2.54
C TYR A 37 -1.75 -8.19 3.47
N VAL A 38 -1.19 -7.06 3.89
CA VAL A 38 -0.07 -7.00 4.83
C VAL A 38 -0.45 -7.65 6.16
N MET A 39 -1.65 -7.34 6.69
CA MET A 39 -2.16 -7.98 7.90
C MET A 39 -2.24 -9.51 7.77
N SER A 40 -2.65 -10.02 6.60
CA SER A 40 -2.71 -11.47 6.36
C SER A 40 -1.33 -12.13 6.32
N LYS A 41 -0.28 -11.39 5.90
CA LYS A 41 1.10 -11.88 5.85
C LYS A 41 1.80 -11.78 7.20
N LEU A 42 1.45 -10.80 8.02
CA LEU A 42 2.04 -10.53 9.33
C LEU A 42 1.26 -11.15 10.51
N ASP A 43 0.40 -12.15 10.26
CA ASP A 43 -0.52 -12.79 11.25
C ASP A 43 0.17 -13.46 12.48
N GLY A 44 1.50 -13.35 12.62
CA GLY A 44 2.26 -13.79 13.79
C GLY A 44 2.93 -12.67 14.59
N GLU A 45 2.87 -11.43 14.12
CA GLU A 45 3.53 -10.29 14.76
C GLU A 45 2.56 -9.52 15.68
N ARG A 46 3.10 -8.82 16.70
CA ARG A 46 2.30 -7.99 17.62
C ARG A 46 1.86 -6.67 16.96
N ILE A 47 1.45 -6.71 15.69
CA ILE A 47 1.05 -5.56 14.90
C ILE A 47 -0.47 -5.53 14.72
N THR A 48 -1.08 -4.36 14.81
CA THR A 48 -2.52 -4.17 14.63
C THR A 48 -2.84 -3.60 13.25
N ARG A 49 -4.10 -3.77 12.79
CA ARG A 49 -4.56 -3.16 11.52
C ARG A 49 -4.33 -1.65 11.49
N GLU A 50 -4.52 -0.97 12.61
CA GLU A 50 -4.27 0.47 12.72
C GLU A 50 -2.79 0.82 12.49
N GLN A 51 -1.87 0.01 13.02
CA GLN A 51 -0.43 0.22 12.81
C GLN A 51 -0.04 -0.01 11.35
N VAL A 52 -0.59 -1.07 10.72
CA VAL A 52 -0.38 -1.33 9.30
C VAL A 52 -0.98 -0.22 8.44
N ALA A 53 -2.23 0.17 8.68
CA ALA A 53 -2.89 1.25 7.94
C ALA A 53 -2.13 2.57 8.06
N ALA A 54 -1.59 2.88 9.25
CA ALA A 54 -0.76 4.06 9.45
C ALA A 54 0.55 4.00 8.64
N ALA A 55 1.20 2.83 8.60
CA ALA A 55 2.41 2.62 7.80
C ALA A 55 2.12 2.69 6.29
N VAL A 56 1.05 2.03 5.83
CA VAL A 56 0.59 2.11 4.43
C VAL A 56 0.32 3.56 4.04
N ARG A 57 -0.42 4.29 4.89
CA ARG A 57 -0.71 5.70 4.68
C ARG A 57 0.57 6.52 4.58
N ARG A 58 1.51 6.31 5.50
CA ARG A 58 2.79 7.01 5.53
C ARG A 58 3.59 6.78 4.25
N VAL A 59 3.69 5.54 3.77
CA VAL A 59 4.40 5.23 2.52
C VAL A 59 3.74 5.93 1.33
N ILE A 60 2.40 5.92 1.24
CA ILE A 60 1.69 6.64 0.17
C ILE A 60 1.98 8.15 0.23
N GLU A 61 1.89 8.75 1.40
CA GLU A 61 2.17 10.18 1.61
C GLU A 61 3.62 10.54 1.25
N GLU A 62 4.59 9.68 1.60
CA GLU A 62 6.01 9.89 1.31
C GLU A 62 6.34 9.76 -0.18
N GLN A 63 5.75 8.76 -0.87
CA GLN A 63 6.03 8.51 -2.28
C GLN A 63 5.26 9.47 -3.20
N THR A 64 3.98 9.73 -2.90
CA THR A 64 3.08 10.46 -3.82
C THR A 64 2.92 11.94 -3.47
N ALA A 65 3.27 12.35 -2.25
CA ALA A 65 2.93 13.65 -1.67
C ALA A 65 1.41 13.95 -1.65
N ILE A 66 0.57 12.91 -1.69
CA ILE A 66 -0.89 13.01 -1.58
C ILE A 66 -1.30 12.70 -0.14
N TYR A 67 -1.97 13.65 0.50
CA TYR A 67 -2.44 13.53 1.89
C TYR A 67 -3.96 13.42 2.02
N ASP A 68 -4.70 13.73 0.94
CA ASP A 68 -6.16 13.75 0.90
C ASP A 68 -6.68 12.50 0.18
N PHE A 69 -6.66 11.37 0.90
CA PHE A 69 -7.20 10.11 0.41
C PHE A 69 -7.80 9.30 1.56
N THR A 70 -8.56 8.27 1.20
CA THR A 70 -9.20 7.34 2.13
C THR A 70 -8.73 5.92 1.88
N GLU A 71 -9.03 4.98 2.78
CA GLU A 71 -8.70 3.57 2.57
C GLU A 71 -9.33 2.98 1.28
N ASP A 72 -10.43 3.58 0.79
CA ASP A 72 -11.13 3.15 -0.42
C ASP A 72 -10.66 3.88 -1.69
N SER A 73 -9.72 4.83 -1.56
CA SER A 73 -9.20 5.56 -2.71
C SER A 73 -8.41 4.62 -3.64
N HIS A 74 -8.74 4.65 -4.92
CA HIS A 74 -8.04 3.89 -5.94
C HIS A 74 -6.72 4.55 -6.34
N PHE A 75 -5.63 3.80 -6.31
CA PHE A 75 -4.30 4.32 -6.65
C PHE A 75 -4.24 4.92 -8.06
N ILE A 76 -4.72 4.19 -9.06
CA ILE A 76 -4.67 4.66 -10.45
C ILE A 76 -5.73 5.75 -10.71
N ARG A 77 -6.95 5.59 -10.18
CA ARG A 77 -8.08 6.46 -10.52
C ARG A 77 -8.13 7.75 -9.71
N ASP A 78 -7.82 7.67 -8.42
CA ASP A 78 -7.97 8.77 -7.48
C ASP A 78 -6.61 9.41 -7.16
N LEU A 79 -5.57 8.61 -6.98
CA LEU A 79 -4.21 9.10 -6.75
C LEU A 79 -3.45 9.40 -8.07
N HIS A 80 -4.07 9.13 -9.22
CA HIS A 80 -3.52 9.39 -10.55
C HIS A 80 -2.13 8.76 -10.77
N LEU A 81 -1.92 7.56 -10.20
CA LEU A 81 -0.76 6.74 -10.54
C LEU A 81 -0.95 6.14 -11.94
N ASP A 82 0.11 6.10 -12.75
CA ASP A 82 0.11 5.50 -14.10
C ASP A 82 0.42 3.99 -14.06
#